data_AF-A0A1Z9UKY0-F1
#
_entry.id   AF-A0A1Z9UKY0-F1
#
_cell.length_a   1.000
_cell.length_b   1.000
_cell.length_c   1.000
_cell.angle_alpha   90.00
_cell.angle_beta   90.00
_cell.angle_gamma   90.00
#
_symmetry.space_group_name_H-M   'P 1'
#
loop_
_entity.id
_entity.type
_entity.pdbx_description
1 polymer ?
#
loop_
_entity_poly.entity_id
_entity_poly.type
_entity_poly.pdbx_seq_one_letter_code
_entity_poly.pdbx_strand_id
1 'polypeptide(L)'
;MKSILDKVTRKFILGEALNFDAQASIQALTDIVSSIRTTNKRDSNRISLAKEHLRGIKRQMRSLNEKIGSLEEELNLLKEEK
;
A
#
# COMPACT_ATOMS: atom_id res chain seq x y z
N MET A 1 5.32 -31.10 -10.46
CA MET A 1 5.07 -29.81 -11.16
C MET A 1 3.59 -29.43 -11.29
N LYS A 2 2.64 -30.35 -11.52
CA LYS A 2 1.19 -30.03 -11.64
C LYS A 2 0.57 -29.28 -10.43
N SER A 3 1.02 -29.56 -9.20
CA SER A 3 0.48 -28.94 -7.97
C SER A 3 0.78 -27.43 -7.83
N ILE A 4 1.89 -26.96 -8.39
CA ILE A 4 2.26 -25.53 -8.31
C ILE A 4 1.42 -24.73 -9.30
N LEU A 5 1.24 -25.24 -10.51
CA LEU A 5 0.31 -24.64 -11.49
C LEU A 5 -1.10 -24.60 -10.90
N ASP A 6 -1.62 -25.67 -10.31
CA ASP A 6 -2.96 -25.66 -9.73
C ASP A 6 -3.14 -24.62 -8.61
N LYS A 7 -2.14 -24.40 -7.75
CA LYS A 7 -2.21 -23.39 -6.69
C LYS A 7 -2.19 -21.96 -7.23
N VAL A 8 -1.32 -21.69 -8.19
CA VAL A 8 -1.20 -20.35 -8.81
C VAL A 8 -2.45 -20.05 -9.65
N THR A 9 -2.90 -21.03 -10.43
CA THR A 9 -4.09 -20.89 -11.29
C THR A 9 -5.37 -20.81 -10.47
N ARG A 10 -5.48 -21.56 -9.37
CA ARG A 10 -6.63 -21.45 -8.45
C ARG A 10 -6.67 -20.12 -7.71
N LYS A 11 -5.52 -19.58 -7.27
CA LYS A 11 -5.43 -18.22 -6.71
C LYS A 11 -5.82 -17.14 -7.71
N PHE A 12 -5.43 -17.33 -8.97
CA PHE A 12 -5.79 -16.42 -10.06
C PHE A 12 -7.28 -16.49 -10.42
N ILE A 13 -7.87 -17.68 -10.47
CA ILE A 13 -9.28 -17.91 -10.85
C ILE A 13 -10.26 -17.54 -9.73
N LEU A 14 -9.92 -17.79 -8.45
CA LEU A 14 -10.84 -17.56 -7.33
C LEU A 14 -10.96 -16.08 -6.93
N GLY A 15 -10.25 -15.15 -7.57
CA GLY A 15 -10.29 -13.73 -7.20
C GLY A 15 -9.75 -13.45 -5.78
N GLU A 16 -9.21 -14.46 -5.09
CA GLU A 16 -8.42 -14.36 -3.86
C GLU A 16 -7.03 -13.77 -4.15
N ALA A 17 -6.97 -12.77 -5.02
CA ALA A 17 -5.93 -11.77 -4.87
C ALA A 17 -6.08 -11.29 -3.43
N LEU A 18 -5.04 -11.48 -2.61
CA LEU A 18 -4.95 -10.79 -1.34
C LEU A 18 -5.21 -9.31 -1.66
N ASN A 19 -6.41 -8.81 -1.39
CA ASN A 19 -6.76 -7.41 -1.51
C ASN A 19 -5.96 -6.71 -0.42
N PHE A 20 -4.69 -6.52 -0.72
CA PHE A 20 -3.73 -5.90 0.15
C PHE A 20 -4.06 -4.42 0.10
N ASP A 21 -4.87 -3.99 1.07
CA ASP A 21 -5.07 -2.57 1.28
C ASP A 21 -3.72 -1.98 1.68
N ALA A 22 -3.09 -1.33 0.70
CA ALA A 22 -1.78 -0.74 0.85
C ALA A 22 -1.80 0.38 1.91
N GLN A 23 -2.94 1.07 2.08
CA GLN A 23 -3.11 2.09 3.10
C GLN A 23 -3.18 1.47 4.49
N ALA A 24 -3.99 0.43 4.68
CA ALA A 24 -4.03 -0.33 5.94
C ALA A 24 -2.67 -0.92 6.29
N SER A 25 -1.93 -1.39 5.28
CA SER A 25 -0.61 -1.99 5.48
C SER A 25 0.45 -0.97 5.91
N ILE A 26 0.48 0.21 5.29
CA ILE A 26 1.34 1.32 5.74
C ILE A 26 0.96 1.76 7.16
N GLN A 27 -0.33 1.78 7.48
CA GLN A 27 -0.79 2.13 8.82
C GLN A 27 -0.30 1.11 9.85
N ALA A 28 -0.48 -0.19 9.60
CA ALA A 28 0.01 -1.25 10.46
C ALA A 28 1.54 -1.18 10.66
N LEU A 29 2.31 -0.93 9.59
CA LEU A 29 3.76 -0.73 9.69
C LEU A 29 4.12 0.51 10.52
N THR A 30 3.37 1.59 10.39
CA THR A 30 3.57 2.82 11.19
C THR A 30 3.36 2.54 12.67
N ASP A 31 2.35 1.74 13.01
CA ASP A 31 2.01 1.39 14.39
C ASP A 31 3.08 0.47 14.99
N ILE A 32 3.52 -0.55 14.24
CA ILE A 32 4.62 -1.45 14.63
C ILE A 32 5.91 -0.66 14.87
N VAL A 33 6.33 0.18 13.93
CA VAL A 33 7.56 0.97 14.06
C VAL A 33 7.45 1.98 15.22
N SER A 34 6.24 2.44 15.53
CA SER A 34 5.99 3.34 16.65
C SER A 34 6.03 2.66 18.01
N SER A 35 5.70 1.37 18.10
CA SER A 35 5.77 0.60 19.34
C SER A 35 7.17 0.09 19.68
N ILE A 36 8.14 0.14 18.75
CA ILE A 36 9.51 -0.32 19.00
C ILE A 36 10.20 0.61 20.00
N ARG A 37 10.58 0.06 21.16
CA ARG A 37 11.42 0.74 22.15
C ARG A 37 12.89 0.53 21.81
N THR A 38 13.64 1.60 21.66
CA THR A 38 15.08 1.56 21.40
C THR A 38 15.86 1.82 22.68
N THR A 39 16.99 1.13 22.85
CA THR A 39 17.88 1.29 24.03
C THR A 39 19.15 2.04 23.70
N ASN A 40 19.48 2.21 22.42
CA ASN A 40 20.67 2.90 21.96
C ASN A 40 20.33 4.01 20.94
N LYS A 41 21.19 5.03 20.88
CA LYS A 41 21.00 6.22 20.02
C LYS A 41 20.99 5.88 18.53
N ARG A 42 21.80 4.90 18.10
CA ARG A 42 21.88 4.47 16.71
C ARG A 42 20.54 3.93 16.21
N ASP A 43 19.92 3.06 16.99
CA ASP A 43 18.64 2.45 16.64
C ASP A 43 17.50 3.44 16.79
N SER A 44 17.57 4.36 17.76
CA SER A 44 16.64 5.50 17.81
C SER A 44 16.65 6.32 16.52
N ASN A 45 17.83 6.61 15.98
CA ASN A 45 17.96 7.34 14.71
C ASN A 45 17.39 6.53 13.53
N ARG A 46 17.64 5.21 13.49
CA ARG A 46 17.09 4.32 12.45
C ARG A 46 15.56 4.27 12.49
N ILE A 47 14.97 4.13 13.68
CA ILE A 47 13.52 4.14 13.86
C ILE A 47 12.93 5.49 13.47
N SER A 48 13.60 6.60 13.81
CA SER A 48 13.17 7.93 13.39
C SER A 48 13.15 8.07 11.86
N LEU A 49 14.20 7.61 11.18
CA LEU A 49 14.29 7.62 9.73
C LEU A 49 13.20 6.73 9.09
N ALA A 50 12.96 5.53 9.64
CA ALA A 50 11.90 4.66 9.17
C ALA A 50 10.51 5.31 9.29
N LYS A 51 10.23 6.01 10.40
CA LYS A 51 8.99 6.77 10.58
C LYS A 51 8.83 7.88 9.54
N GLU A 52 9.91 8.56 9.19
CA GLU A 52 9.90 9.59 8.15
C GLU A 52 9.58 9.00 6.77
N HIS A 53 10.22 7.89 6.40
CA HIS A 53 9.93 7.20 5.15
C HIS A 53 8.47 6.74 5.07
N LEU A 54 7.93 6.13 6.14
CA LEU A 54 6.53 5.71 6.18
C LEU A 54 5.55 6.88 6.03
N ARG A 55 5.86 8.05 6.63
CA ARG A 55 5.09 9.28 6.41
C ARG A 55 5.16 9.76 4.97
N GLY A 56 6.33 9.70 4.34
CA GLY A 56 6.53 10.04 2.93
C GLY A 56 5.66 9.16 2.01
N ILE A 57 5.72 7.85 2.20
CA ILE A 57 4.92 6.88 1.43
C ILE A 57 3.42 7.14 1.62
N LYS A 58 2.96 7.38 2.85
CA LYS A 58 1.55 7.71 3.14
C LYS A 58 1.07 8.96 2.40
N ARG A 59 1.92 10.00 2.28
CA ARG A 59 1.60 11.21 1.52
C ARG A 59 1.53 10.96 0.02
N GLN A 60 2.51 10.24 -0.52
CA GLN A 60 2.54 9.89 -1.95
C GLN A 60 1.32 9.07 -2.35
N MET A 61 0.91 8.11 -1.52
CA MET A 61 -0.30 7.30 -1.76
C MET A 61 -1.57 8.15 -1.82
N ARG A 62 -1.73 9.12 -0.91
CA ARG A 62 -2.87 10.05 -0.95
C ARG A 62 -2.92 10.84 -2.26
N SER A 63 -1.78 11.40 -2.67
CA SER A 63 -1.69 12.16 -3.93
C SER A 63 -1.97 11.28 -5.15
N LEU A 64 -1.56 10.00 -5.13
CA LEU A 64 -1.89 9.07 -6.21
C LEU A 64 -3.39 8.76 -6.26
N ASN A 65 -4.03 8.53 -5.12
CA ASN A 65 -5.47 8.28 -5.06
C ASN A 65 -6.27 9.50 -5.54
N GLU A 66 -5.86 10.71 -5.17
CA GLU A 66 -6.46 11.96 -5.68
C GLU A 66 -6.34 12.07 -7.20
N LYS A 67 -5.17 11.76 -7.77
CA LYS A 67 -4.96 11.76 -9.22
C LYS A 67 -5.81 10.71 -9.92
N ILE A 68 -5.92 9.51 -9.35
CA ILE A 68 -6.77 8.44 -9.89
C ILE A 68 -8.23 8.92 -9.91
N GLY A 69 -8.73 9.50 -8.81
CA GLY A 69 -10.09 10.03 -8.75
C GLY A 69 -10.36 11.10 -9.82
N SER A 70 -9.44 12.06 -10.00
CA SER A 70 -9.54 13.07 -11.06
C SER A 70 -9.57 12.45 -12.47
N LEU A 71 -8.76 11.42 -12.71
CA LEU A 71 -8.73 10.73 -14.01
C LEU A 71 -10.01 9.91 -14.25
N GLU A 72 -10.58 9.31 -13.20
CA GLU A 72 -11.86 8.62 -13.26
C GLU A 72 -13.01 9.59 -13.57
N GLU A 73 -13.00 10.79 -12.96
CA GLU A 73 -13.94 11.86 -13.26
C GLU A 73 -13.83 12.33 -14.71
N GLU A 74 -12.61 12.66 -15.18
CA GLU A 74 -12.35 13.05 -16.58
C GLU A 74 -12.81 11.98 -17.57
N LEU A 75 -12.54 10.69 -17.27
CA LEU A 75 -12.96 9.58 -18.12
C LEU A 75 -14.48 9.44 -18.16
N ASN A 76 -15.17 9.69 -17.05
CA ASN A 76 -16.63 9.63 -17.00
C ASN A 76 -17.26 10.75 -17.82
N LEU A 77 -16.75 11.99 -17.71
CA LEU A 77 -17.19 13.11 -18.56
C LEU A 77 -17.01 12.79 -20.05
N LEU A 78 -15.85 12.24 -20.43
CA LEU A 78 -15.57 11.85 -21.82
C LEU A 78 -16.53 10.75 -22.33
N LYS A 79 -16.98 9.85 -21.45
CA LYS A 79 -17.96 8.82 -21.79
C LYS A 79 -19.37 9.38 -21.94
N GLU A 80 -19.72 10.43 -21.20
CA GLU A 80 -21.03 11.09 -21.28
C GLU A 80 -21.15 11.99 -22.52
N GLU A 81 -20.05 12.54 -23.02
CA GLU A 81 -20.01 13.35 -24.25
C GLU A 81 -20.07 12.53 -25.56
N LYS A 82 -19.92 11.20 -25.49
CA LYS A 82 -20.01 10.27 -26.64
C LYS A 82 -21.36 9.58 -26.74
#